data_AF-A0A538SXR0-F1
#
_entry.id   AF-A0A538SXR0-F1
#
_cell.length_a   1.000
_cell.length_b   1.000
_cell.length_c   1.000
_cell.angle_alpha   90.00
_cell.angle_beta   90.00
_cell.angle_gamma   90.00
#
_symmetry.space_group_name_H-M   'P 1'
#
loop_
_entity.id
_entity.type
_entity.pdbx_description
1 polymer ?
#
loop_
_entity_poly.entity_id
_entity_poly.type
_entity_poly.pdbx_seq_one_letter_code
_entity_poly.pdbx_strand_id
1 'polypeptide(L)'
;MDRDELLGLLRAFEQEALEYVLIGATAMGLHGIVRATEDADLFVRATPENLARLRTALRGVYPDDASIDEIRDSDLLGEYPSVRYYPPTGDLYLDIMTRLGEAANYDSVEKEIKLVEGIRVSVATPAALYRLKRDTLRPLDRRDAAVLAERFGLKDTD
;
A
#
# COMPACT_ATOMS: atom_id res chain seq x y z
N MET A 1 -2.28 -14.78 1.05
CA MET A 1 -2.14 -13.74 2.09
C MET A 1 -2.61 -14.26 3.43
N ASP A 2 -1.64 -14.48 4.32
CA ASP A 2 -1.90 -14.70 5.72
C ASP A 2 -2.48 -13.41 6.35
N ARG A 3 -3.65 -13.54 6.98
CA ARG A 3 -4.35 -12.42 7.61
C ARG A 3 -3.63 -11.93 8.86
N ASP A 4 -3.10 -12.85 9.65
CA ASP A 4 -2.48 -12.51 10.94
C ASP A 4 -1.15 -11.79 10.70
N GLU A 5 -0.42 -12.20 9.65
CA GLU A 5 0.78 -11.51 9.19
C GLU A 5 0.48 -10.07 8.74
N LEU A 6 -0.54 -9.86 7.89
CA LEU A 6 -0.96 -8.51 7.48
C LEU A 6 -1.34 -7.66 8.70
N LEU A 7 -2.09 -8.20 9.66
CA LEU A 7 -2.45 -7.48 10.88
C LEU A 7 -1.23 -7.15 11.75
N GLY A 8 -0.22 -8.03 11.78
CA GLY A 8 1.06 -7.78 12.44
C GLY A 8 1.77 -6.57 11.84
N LEU A 9 1.86 -6.49 10.51
CA LEU A 9 2.45 -5.36 9.80
C LEU A 9 1.69 -4.06 10.00
N LEU A 10 0.36 -4.07 9.85
CA LEU A 10 -0.46 -2.88 10.03
C LEU A 10 -0.33 -2.32 11.46
N ARG A 11 -0.24 -3.21 12.46
CA ARG A 11 0.01 -2.83 13.85
C ARG A 11 1.40 -2.22 14.04
N ALA A 12 2.43 -2.79 13.44
CA ALA A 12 3.78 -2.23 13.49
C ALA A 12 3.84 -0.84 12.82
N PHE A 13 3.15 -0.65 11.69
CA PHE A 13 3.06 0.65 11.01
C PHE A 13 2.37 1.71 11.89
N GLU A 14 1.30 1.34 12.60
CA GLU A 14 0.64 2.25 13.55
C GLU A 14 1.56 2.61 14.72
N GLN A 15 2.26 1.63 15.30
CA GLN A 15 3.17 1.83 16.43
C GLN A 15 4.35 2.75 16.09
N GLU A 16 4.93 2.59 14.90
CA GLU A 16 6.03 3.44 14.41
C GLU A 16 5.56 4.78 13.84
N ALA A 17 4.25 5.06 13.88
CA ALA A 17 3.65 6.24 13.25
C ALA A 17 4.11 6.41 11.79
N LEU A 18 4.12 5.30 11.05
CA LEU A 18 4.50 5.28 9.64
C LEU A 18 3.47 6.06 8.83
N GLU A 19 3.95 7.00 8.02
CA GLU A 19 3.12 7.74 7.08
C GLU A 19 3.02 6.93 5.78
N TYR A 20 1.99 6.08 5.70
CA TYR A 20 1.68 5.28 4.52
C TYR A 20 0.21 5.42 4.08
N VAL A 21 -0.10 4.92 2.89
CA VAL A 21 -1.45 4.70 2.37
C VAL A 21 -1.49 3.32 1.74
N LEU A 22 -2.34 2.45 2.27
CA LEU A 22 -2.62 1.15 1.67
C LEU A 22 -3.46 1.34 0.39
N ILE A 23 -2.98 0.78 -0.71
CA ILE A 23 -3.63 0.83 -2.02
C ILE A 23 -3.88 -0.60 -2.56
N GLY A 24 -4.16 -0.71 -3.86
CA GLY A 24 -4.23 -2.00 -4.53
C GLY A 24 -5.40 -2.88 -4.07
N ALA A 25 -5.24 -4.19 -4.26
CA ALA A 25 -6.29 -5.17 -3.95
C ALA A 25 -6.57 -5.29 -2.44
N THR A 26 -5.55 -5.14 -1.59
CA THR A 26 -5.71 -5.20 -0.14
C THR A 26 -6.58 -4.04 0.37
N ALA A 27 -6.38 -2.83 -0.16
CA ALA A 27 -7.27 -1.69 0.13
C ALA A 27 -8.71 -1.94 -0.35
N MET A 28 -8.89 -2.52 -1.54
CA MET A 28 -10.22 -2.91 -2.04
C MET A 28 -10.91 -3.91 -1.10
N GLY A 29 -10.15 -4.86 -0.54
CA GLY A 29 -10.63 -5.80 0.48
C GLY A 29 -11.20 -5.10 1.72
N LEU A 30 -10.52 -4.06 2.20
CA LEU A 30 -11.03 -3.24 3.33
C LEU A 30 -12.28 -2.42 2.97
N HIS A 31 -12.55 -2.22 1.69
CA HIS A 31 -13.79 -1.66 1.14
C HIS A 31 -14.86 -2.72 0.84
N GLY A 32 -14.63 -3.97 1.22
CA GLY A 32 -15.56 -5.09 1.06
C GLY A 32 -15.58 -5.70 -0.35
N ILE A 33 -14.63 -5.34 -1.23
CA ILE A 33 -14.46 -5.96 -2.54
C ILE A 33 -13.44 -7.08 -2.42
N VAL A 34 -13.90 -8.32 -2.56
CA VAL A 34 -13.04 -9.50 -2.47
C VAL A 34 -12.26 -9.65 -3.79
N ARG A 35 -10.93 -9.52 -3.70
CA ARG A 35 -9.97 -9.74 -4.78
C ARG A 35 -8.80 -10.53 -4.19
N ALA A 36 -8.59 -11.76 -4.65
CA ALA A 36 -7.48 -12.58 -4.18
C ALA A 36 -6.14 -11.89 -4.48
N THR A 37 -5.30 -11.67 -3.48
CA THR A 37 -3.98 -11.04 -3.62
C THR A 37 -3.01 -11.65 -2.63
N GLU A 38 -1.74 -11.66 -2.99
CA GLU A 38 -0.61 -11.94 -2.10
C GLU A 38 0.25 -10.68 -1.90
N ASP A 39 -0.06 -9.60 -2.61
CA ASP A 39 0.64 -8.31 -2.53
C ASP A 39 -0.14 -7.35 -1.63
N ALA A 40 0.57 -6.58 -0.78
CA ALA A 40 0.09 -5.35 -0.19
C ALA A 40 0.89 -4.16 -0.75
N ASP A 41 0.18 -3.32 -1.50
CA ASP A 41 0.72 -2.13 -2.13
C ASP A 41 0.63 -0.92 -1.20
N LEU A 42 1.71 -0.16 -1.08
CA LEU A 42 1.84 0.98 -0.17
C LEU A 42 2.40 2.21 -0.90
N PHE A 43 1.72 3.35 -0.77
CA PHE A 43 2.40 4.64 -0.88
C PHE A 43 2.99 5.00 0.48
N VAL A 44 4.28 5.32 0.56
CA VAL A 44 4.91 5.87 1.77
C VAL A 44 5.35 7.32 1.51
N ARG A 45 5.25 8.19 2.52
CA ARG A 45 5.73 9.58 2.38
C ARG A 45 7.24 9.57 2.06
N ALA A 46 7.63 10.37 1.06
CA ALA A 46 8.99 10.45 0.52
C ALA A 46 9.94 11.27 1.41
N THR A 47 10.18 10.82 2.64
CA THR A 47 11.16 11.44 3.55
C THR A 47 12.09 10.38 4.16
N PRO A 48 13.39 10.68 4.34
CA PRO A 48 14.33 9.75 4.99
C PRO A 48 13.84 9.27 6.37
N GLU A 49 13.22 10.17 7.14
CA GLU A 49 12.68 9.85 8.46
C GLU A 49 11.54 8.83 8.38
N ASN A 50 10.66 8.96 7.38
CA ASN A 50 9.55 8.03 7.21
C ASN A 50 10.02 6.67 6.66
N LEU A 51 11.05 6.66 5.79
CA LEU A 51 11.68 5.42 5.34
C LEU A 51 12.42 4.70 6.48
N ALA A 52 13.00 5.44 7.42
CA ALA A 52 13.55 4.86 8.64
C ALA A 52 12.46 4.21 9.50
N ARG A 53 11.30 4.85 9.68
CA ARG A 53 10.14 4.25 10.37
C ARG A 53 9.64 2.99 9.67
N LEU A 54 9.62 2.98 8.34
CA LEU A 54 9.25 1.78 7.56
C LEU A 54 10.17 0.62 7.91
N ARG A 55 11.50 0.82 7.84
CA ARG A 55 12.47 -0.22 8.20
C ARG A 55 12.33 -0.67 9.66
N THR A 56 12.11 0.25 10.61
CA THR A 56 11.89 -0.12 12.01
C THR A 56 10.63 -0.97 12.17
N ALA A 57 9.52 -0.60 11.53
CA ALA A 57 8.29 -1.36 11.59
C ALA A 57 8.45 -2.77 10.99
N LEU A 58 9.12 -2.87 9.84
CA LEU A 58 9.43 -4.18 9.23
C LEU A 58 10.29 -5.03 10.15
N ARG A 59 11.34 -4.47 10.79
CA ARG A 59 12.17 -5.22 11.76
C ARG A 59 11.39 -5.61 13.02
N GLY A 60 10.36 -4.86 13.40
CA GLY A 60 9.46 -5.23 14.49
C GLY A 60 8.68 -6.51 14.21
N VAL A 61 8.41 -6.81 12.93
CA VAL A 61 7.69 -8.02 12.49
C VAL A 61 8.66 -9.12 12.07
N TYR A 62 9.75 -8.77 11.39
CA TYR A 62 10.76 -9.67 10.83
C TYR A 62 12.16 -9.32 11.38
N PRO A 63 12.45 -9.63 12.66
CA PRO A 63 13.66 -9.14 13.33
C PRO A 63 14.97 -9.68 12.75
N ASP A 64 14.96 -10.88 12.18
CA ASP A 64 16.15 -11.56 11.64
C ASP A 64 16.31 -11.39 10.12
N ASP A 65 15.45 -10.59 9.48
CA ASP A 65 15.48 -10.40 8.03
C ASP A 65 16.44 -9.29 7.60
N ALA A 66 17.64 -9.70 7.15
CA ALA A 66 18.66 -8.79 6.63
C ALA A 66 18.24 -8.07 5.33
N SER A 67 17.26 -8.59 4.58
CA SER A 67 16.83 -7.96 3.33
C SER A 67 16.11 -6.62 3.54
N ILE A 68 15.68 -6.32 4.77
CA ILE A 68 15.16 -4.99 5.14
C ILE A 68 16.22 -3.89 4.92
N ASP A 69 17.51 -4.22 5.07
CA ASP A 69 18.62 -3.28 4.81
C ASP A 69 18.80 -2.96 3.32
N GLU A 70 18.18 -3.75 2.43
CA GLU A 70 18.17 -3.51 1.00
C GLU A 70 17.10 -2.48 0.60
N ILE A 71 16.18 -2.09 1.50
CA ILE A 71 15.22 -1.01 1.28
C ILE A 71 15.93 0.33 1.50
N ARG A 72 16.63 0.81 0.47
CA ARG A 72 17.47 2.01 0.54
C ARG A 72 16.67 3.28 0.23
N ASP A 73 17.06 4.36 0.89
CA ASP A 73 16.53 5.69 0.62
C ASP A 73 16.79 6.10 -0.84
N SER A 74 17.92 5.71 -1.43
CA SER A 74 18.24 5.98 -2.84
C SER A 74 17.24 5.37 -3.82
N ASP A 75 16.66 4.22 -3.46
CA ASP A 75 15.72 3.50 -4.32
C ASP A 75 14.36 4.18 -4.24
N LEU A 76 13.90 4.52 -3.03
CA LEU A 76 12.57 5.11 -2.79
C LEU A 76 12.50 6.64 -2.93
N LEU A 77 13.63 7.34 -2.97
CA LEU A 77 13.71 8.79 -3.23
C LEU A 77 14.31 9.10 -4.61
N GLY A 78 14.60 8.07 -5.40
CA GLY A 78 15.21 8.19 -6.72
C GLY A 78 14.23 8.44 -7.87
N GLU A 79 14.70 8.16 -9.08
CA GLU A 79 13.95 8.37 -10.32
C GLU A 79 12.79 7.37 -10.49
N TYR A 80 12.98 6.13 -10.04
CA TYR A 80 11.99 5.05 -10.08
C TYR A 80 11.69 4.53 -8.66
N PRO A 81 10.87 5.27 -7.88
CA PRO A 81 10.81 5.06 -6.45
C PRO A 81 9.85 3.96 -6.04
N SER A 82 10.23 2.73 -6.35
CA SER A 82 9.50 1.52 -6.00
C SER A 82 10.46 0.39 -5.64
N VAL A 83 10.15 -0.29 -4.54
CA VAL A 83 10.86 -1.47 -4.04
C VAL A 83 9.81 -2.53 -3.72
N ARG A 84 10.08 -3.77 -4.13
CA ARG A 84 9.31 -4.93 -3.67
C ARG A 84 10.09 -5.64 -2.59
N TYR A 85 9.47 -5.80 -1.43
CA TYR A 85 10.04 -6.51 -0.29
C TYR A 85 9.34 -7.87 -0.12
N TYR A 86 10.17 -8.88 0.13
CA TYR A 86 9.77 -10.28 0.25
C TYR A 86 10.08 -10.78 1.67
N PRO A 87 9.10 -10.73 2.58
CA PRO A 87 9.19 -11.37 3.88
C PRO A 87 9.64 -12.84 3.81
N PRO A 88 10.41 -13.34 4.79
CA PRO A 88 10.90 -14.72 4.81
C PRO A 88 9.79 -15.78 4.86
N THR A 89 8.58 -15.40 5.29
CA THR A 89 7.38 -16.26 5.34
C THR A 89 6.91 -16.65 3.95
N GLY A 90 7.02 -15.75 2.95
CA GLY A 90 6.59 -15.95 1.57
C GLY A 90 5.07 -15.85 1.34
N ASP A 91 4.27 -15.53 2.35
CA ASP A 91 2.80 -15.52 2.28
C ASP A 91 2.20 -14.14 1.93
N LEU A 92 3.02 -13.10 2.02
CA LEU A 92 2.70 -11.71 1.74
C LEU A 92 3.92 -11.01 1.11
N TYR A 93 3.72 -10.22 0.07
CA TYR A 93 4.74 -9.36 -0.53
C TYR A 93 4.36 -7.89 -0.35
N LEU A 94 5.34 -7.02 -0.11
CA LEU A 94 5.09 -5.58 0.01
C LEU A 94 5.60 -4.85 -1.23
N ASP A 95 4.69 -4.22 -1.95
CA ASP A 95 5.03 -3.27 -3.01
C ASP A 95 5.07 -1.86 -2.43
N ILE A 96 6.27 -1.36 -2.14
CA ILE A 96 6.50 -0.08 -1.50
C ILE A 96 6.86 0.93 -2.58
N MET A 97 6.19 2.07 -2.62
CA MET A 97 6.54 3.16 -3.53
C MET A 97 6.30 4.52 -2.87
N THR A 98 7.01 5.56 -3.30
CA THR A 98 6.74 6.93 -2.83
C THR A 98 5.89 7.74 -3.80
N ARG A 99 5.94 7.41 -5.09
CA ARG A 99 5.12 8.03 -6.14
C ARG A 99 4.96 7.12 -7.36
N LEU A 100 3.85 7.32 -8.06
CA LEU A 100 3.58 6.75 -9.38
C LEU A 100 3.73 7.86 -10.42
N GLY A 101 4.94 8.00 -10.97
CA GLY A 101 5.26 9.11 -11.88
C GLY A 101 4.93 10.46 -11.24
N GLU A 102 4.14 11.26 -11.94
CA GLU A 102 3.53 12.50 -11.43
C GLU A 102 2.04 12.32 -11.07
N ALA A 103 1.47 11.14 -11.32
CA ALA A 103 0.03 10.89 -11.22
C ALA A 103 -0.45 10.78 -9.77
N ALA A 104 0.34 10.18 -8.89
CA ALA A 104 -0.02 9.99 -7.49
C ALA A 104 1.20 9.85 -6.57
N ASN A 105 1.05 10.28 -5.33
CA ASN A 105 1.98 10.04 -4.23
C ASN A 105 1.22 10.02 -2.90
N TYR A 106 1.94 9.82 -1.78
CA TYR A 106 1.35 9.82 -0.44
C TYR A 106 0.48 11.05 -0.13
N ASP A 107 0.87 12.24 -0.60
CA ASP A 107 0.19 13.51 -0.30
C ASP A 107 -1.01 13.80 -1.22
N SER A 108 -0.94 13.37 -2.49
CA SER A 108 -2.00 13.62 -3.47
C SER A 108 -3.08 12.54 -3.47
N VAL A 109 -2.79 11.33 -2.98
CA VAL A 109 -3.79 10.26 -2.92
C VAL A 109 -4.81 10.54 -1.80
N GLU A 110 -6.09 10.61 -2.19
CA GLU A 110 -7.18 10.73 -1.24
C GLU A 110 -7.29 9.46 -0.40
N LYS A 111 -7.31 9.63 0.93
CA LYS A 111 -7.21 8.55 1.91
C LYS A 111 -8.14 8.77 3.09
N GLU A 112 -8.55 7.68 3.70
CA GLU A 112 -9.34 7.65 4.93
C GLU A 112 -8.70 6.70 5.95
N ILE A 113 -9.08 6.86 7.22
CA ILE A 113 -8.67 5.94 8.28
C ILE A 113 -9.77 4.89 8.50
N LYS A 114 -9.41 3.62 8.40
CA LYS A 114 -10.26 2.49 8.78
C LYS A 114 -9.75 1.83 10.05
N LEU A 115 -10.67 1.40 10.90
CA LEU A 115 -10.34 0.56 12.06
C LEU A 115 -10.43 -0.90 11.67
N VAL A 116 -9.31 -1.63 11.75
CA VAL A 116 -9.23 -3.07 11.47
C VAL A 116 -8.69 -3.75 12.71
N GLU A 117 -9.53 -4.52 13.42
CA GLU A 117 -9.12 -5.17 14.68
C GLU A 117 -8.50 -4.19 15.70
N GLY A 118 -9.04 -2.96 15.75
CA GLY A 118 -8.55 -1.88 16.61
C GLY A 118 -7.35 -1.08 16.06
N ILE A 119 -6.76 -1.50 14.93
CA ILE A 119 -5.62 -0.83 14.28
C ILE A 119 -6.14 0.29 13.36
N ARG A 120 -5.57 1.49 13.45
CA ARG A 120 -5.86 2.58 12.51
C ARG A 120 -5.06 2.40 11.23
N VAL A 121 -5.74 2.03 10.16
CA VAL A 121 -5.14 1.80 8.85
C VAL A 121 -5.46 2.99 7.93
N SER A 122 -4.43 3.62 7.35
CA SER A 122 -4.64 4.60 6.28
C SER A 122 -4.83 3.88 4.96
N VAL A 123 -5.99 4.06 4.33
CA VAL A 123 -6.41 3.35 3.13
C VAL A 123 -6.84 4.36 2.07
N ALA A 124 -6.45 4.15 0.82
CA ALA A 124 -6.96 4.97 -0.28
C ALA A 124 -8.49 4.83 -0.40
N THR A 125 -9.17 5.94 -0.65
CA THR A 125 -10.64 5.91 -0.84
C THR A 125 -11.00 5.12 -2.10
N PRO A 126 -12.25 4.64 -2.24
CA PRO A 126 -12.67 3.95 -3.46
C PRO A 126 -12.48 4.80 -4.72
N ALA A 127 -12.71 6.11 -4.63
CA ALA A 127 -12.46 7.06 -5.71
C ALA A 127 -10.98 7.15 -6.08
N ALA A 128 -10.07 7.20 -5.09
CA ALA A 128 -8.64 7.17 -5.35
C ALA A 128 -8.19 5.85 -5.98
N LEU A 129 -8.64 4.70 -5.47
CA LEU A 129 -8.33 3.38 -6.04
C LEU A 129 -8.81 3.26 -7.50
N TYR A 130 -10.00 3.79 -7.80
CA TYR A 130 -10.52 3.84 -9.16
C TYR A 130 -9.61 4.65 -10.09
N ARG A 131 -9.24 5.88 -9.68
CA ARG A 131 -8.33 6.75 -10.45
C ARG A 131 -6.97 6.07 -10.70
N LEU A 132 -6.41 5.41 -9.68
CA LEU A 132 -5.13 4.70 -9.81
C LEU A 132 -5.18 3.53 -10.80
N LYS A 133 -6.35 2.91 -10.99
CA LYS A 133 -6.50 1.69 -11.78
C LYS A 133 -7.04 1.90 -13.19
N ARG A 134 -7.88 2.92 -13.40
CA ARG A 134 -8.63 3.11 -14.66
C ARG A 134 -7.73 3.32 -15.89
N ASP A 135 -6.65 4.09 -15.73
CA ASP A 135 -5.79 4.54 -16.83
C ASP A 135 -4.58 3.60 -17.06
N THR A 136 -4.58 2.45 -16.40
CA THR A 136 -3.50 1.47 -16.53
C THR A 136 -3.65 0.61 -17.80
N LEU A 137 -2.53 0.06 -18.27
CA LEU A 137 -2.51 -0.93 -19.35
C LEU A 137 -2.77 -2.36 -18.85
N ARG A 138 -2.79 -2.58 -17.53
CA ARG A 138 -3.00 -3.89 -16.93
C ARG A 138 -4.49 -4.28 -17.04
N PRO A 139 -4.84 -5.37 -17.74
CA PRO A 139 -6.25 -5.77 -17.90
C PRO A 139 -6.95 -6.03 -16.57
N LEU A 140 -6.22 -6.52 -15.57
CA LEU A 140 -6.77 -6.79 -14.24
C LEU A 140 -7.13 -5.49 -13.51
N ASP A 141 -6.29 -4.47 -13.58
CA ASP A 141 -6.57 -3.17 -12.97
C ASP A 141 -7.78 -2.49 -13.62
N ARG A 142 -7.96 -2.62 -14.94
CA ARG A 142 -9.19 -2.13 -15.61
C ARG A 142 -10.45 -2.82 -15.10
N ARG A 143 -10.38 -4.12 -14.81
CA ARG A 143 -11.51 -4.85 -14.21
C ARG A 143 -11.78 -4.39 -12.79
N ASP A 144 -10.74 -4.21 -11.99
CA ASP A 144 -10.87 -3.69 -10.63
C ASP A 144 -11.48 -2.28 -10.63
N ALA A 145 -11.09 -1.41 -11.56
CA ALA A 145 -11.66 -0.09 -11.74
C ALA A 145 -13.17 -0.16 -12.08
N ALA A 146 -13.58 -1.07 -12.96
CA ALA A 146 -15.00 -1.26 -13.28
C ALA A 146 -15.82 -1.70 -12.04
N VAL A 147 -15.29 -2.63 -11.23
CA VAL A 147 -15.93 -3.08 -9.98
C VAL A 147 -16.04 -1.93 -8.97
N LEU A 148 -14.99 -1.12 -8.84
CA LEU A 148 -15.00 0.06 -7.97
C LEU A 148 -16.06 1.08 -8.44
N ALA A 149 -16.14 1.33 -9.75
CA ALA A 149 -17.12 2.25 -10.31
C ALA A 149 -18.55 1.79 -10.09
N GLU A 150 -18.85 0.52 -10.35
CA GLU A 150 -20.17 -0.06 -10.13
C GLU A 150 -20.58 0.00 -8.66
N ARG A 151 -19.70 -0.46 -7.76
CA ARG A 151 -20.03 -0.60 -6.34
C ARG A 151 -20.19 0.75 -5.62
N PHE A 152 -19.43 1.76 -6.01
CA PHE A 152 -19.41 3.06 -5.36
C PHE A 152 -20.05 4.18 -6.19
N GLY A 153 -20.67 3.84 -7.32
CA GLY A 153 -21.33 4.80 -8.20
C GLY A 153 -20.38 5.85 -8.78
N LEU A 154 -19.11 5.49 -8.99
CA LEU A 154 -18.09 6.41 -9.50
C LEU A 154 -18.27 6.58 -11.01
N LYS A 155 -18.16 7.82 -11.47
CA LYS A 155 -18.17 8.17 -12.89
C LYS A 155 -16.92 8.97 -13.19
N ASP A 156 -16.46 8.87 -14.43
CA ASP A 156 -15.50 9.83 -14.94
C ASP A 156 -16.13 11.21 -14.83
N THR A 157 -15.56 12.04 -13.96
CA THR A 157 -15.82 13.47 -13.95
C THR A 157 -14.79 14.05 -14.91
N ASP A 158 -15.26 14.43 -16.09
CA ASP A 158 -14.48 15.16 -17.09
C ASP A 158 -13.94 16.48 -16.52
#